data_AF-A0A4R5B0L3-F1
#
_entry.id   AF-A0A4R5B0L3-F1
#
_cell.length_a   1.000
_cell.length_b   1.000
_cell.length_c   1.000
_cell.angle_alpha   90.00
_cell.angle_beta   90.00
_cell.angle_gamma   90.00
#
_symmetry.space_group_name_H-M   'P 1'
#
loop_
_entity.id
_entity.type
_entity.pdbx_description
1 polymer ?
#
loop_
_entity_poly.entity_id
_entity_poly.type
_entity_poly.pdbx_seq_one_letter_code
_entity_poly.pdbx_strand_id
1 'polypeptide(L)'
;MYNNSFLKKILVVLSIVFLYSCDKDYNEIGGDLIGENNFDFNKVTYDVLGYNQKTGPIQSNNLEVNPLGILNDPNFGETTANFGAQVNLPATVTTISTNPHVESVVLTIPYYYDASKTVTKADGSNVYILDSIYGPEKAQMKLSVYESGYYMRDTDPVSGFQQPQKYFTDQNTDFNNVKVSNRLNDDSNASQNDAFFFDPAEHVVTSTDSITKVVSTVRTPPGMQLNLNKGYFKTRIIDGAIAGKLATNDIFKEYFRGLYFKMEKSGNNPGNLAMINFKAGKITIKYNEDLSTTTGTTTVITRVKKTIVLNMTGNTVSLLSNNFSTSGLAYNALPITGNTTDGDDKLYLKGGEGSVAVLSLFNTPGQLQIIRNSGWLINEANLVFHIDAAAMANSAAPQRIYLYDFNNNRPIVDYYLDGTSNTANPKKSKLVFDGNLNTDAVTKKGTTYKFRITNHIRNLLKYADSTNVKLGLVVAEDINVNSVASYKLKTPNAFISQAPKASVMNPLGTVLFSGTSIVAEDKRLKLEIYYTKPN
;
A
#
# COMPACT_ATOMS: atom_id res chain seq x y z
N MET A 1 59.89 13.46 61.74
CA MET A 1 59.08 12.77 62.77
C MET A 1 58.12 11.83 62.05
N TYR A 2 58.17 10.55 62.45
CA TYR A 2 57.54 9.34 61.93
C TYR A 2 56.49 9.43 60.81
N ASN A 3 56.87 8.90 59.64
CA ASN A 3 55.97 8.42 58.59
C ASN A 3 55.11 7.27 59.15
N ASN A 4 53.86 7.54 59.51
CA ASN A 4 52.89 6.50 59.82
C ASN A 4 52.47 5.76 58.54
N SER A 5 53.34 4.88 58.08
CA SER A 5 53.04 3.83 57.08
C SER A 5 51.94 2.86 57.56
N PHE A 6 51.58 2.92 58.84
CA PHE A 6 50.58 2.05 59.47
C PHE A 6 49.15 2.31 58.96
N LEU A 7 48.77 3.59 58.80
CA LEU A 7 47.44 3.98 58.30
C LEU A 7 47.22 3.58 56.83
N LYS A 8 48.26 3.69 55.98
CA LYS A 8 48.19 3.26 54.57
C LYS A 8 48.11 1.74 54.45
N LYS A 9 48.80 0.99 55.32
CA LYS A 9 48.73 -0.48 55.36
C LYS A 9 47.37 -0.96 55.86
N ILE A 10 46.77 -0.29 56.86
CA ILE A 10 45.41 -0.58 57.32
C ILE A 10 44.39 -0.33 56.20
N LEU A 11 44.50 0.77 55.46
CA LEU A 11 43.56 1.09 54.38
C LEU A 11 43.60 0.03 53.26
N VAL A 12 44.78 -0.46 52.90
CA VAL A 12 44.94 -1.52 51.89
C VAL A 12 44.42 -2.87 52.40
N VAL A 13 44.67 -3.22 53.66
CA VAL A 13 44.15 -4.46 54.26
C VAL A 13 42.62 -4.39 54.42
N LEU A 14 42.05 -3.25 54.82
CA LEU A 14 40.59 -3.06 54.88
C LEU A 14 39.94 -3.18 53.49
N SER A 15 40.62 -2.68 52.46
CA SER A 15 40.13 -2.77 51.07
C SER A 15 40.13 -4.21 50.55
N ILE A 16 41.07 -5.04 50.98
CA ILE A 16 41.13 -6.47 50.62
C ILE A 16 40.04 -7.27 51.36
N VAL A 17 39.69 -6.90 52.61
CA VAL A 17 38.59 -7.53 53.36
C VAL A 17 37.22 -7.21 52.74
N PHE A 18 37.02 -6.01 52.18
CA PHE A 18 35.79 -5.68 51.44
C PHE A 18 35.68 -6.42 50.09
N LEU A 19 36.79 -6.87 49.50
CA LEU A 19 36.77 -7.66 48.27
C LEU A 19 36.53 -9.18 48.52
N TYR A 20 36.69 -9.65 49.75
CA TYR A 20 36.42 -11.05 50.15
C TYR A 20 35.04 -11.26 50.80
N SER A 21 34.26 -10.19 51.02
CA SER A 21 32.87 -10.26 51.54
C SER A 21 31.80 -10.20 50.44
N CYS A 22 32.19 -10.33 49.18
CA CYS A 22 31.27 -10.69 48.11
C CYS A 22 31.36 -12.19 47.81
N ASP A 23 31.32 -13.02 48.86
CA ASP A 23 30.79 -14.37 48.68
C ASP A 23 29.29 -14.19 48.48
N LYS A 24 28.84 -14.29 47.22
CA LYS A 24 27.42 -14.36 46.91
C LYS A 24 26.97 -15.78 47.18
N ASP A 25 26.81 -16.12 48.45
CA ASP A 25 25.83 -17.13 48.82
C ASP A 25 24.46 -16.56 48.42
N TYR A 26 24.01 -16.97 47.23
CA TYR A 26 22.61 -16.92 46.86
C TYR A 26 21.88 -17.83 47.84
N ASN A 27 21.43 -17.28 48.97
CA ASN A 27 20.34 -17.89 49.70
C ASN A 27 19.11 -17.85 48.78
N GLU A 28 18.80 -18.99 48.18
CA GLU A 28 17.59 -19.25 47.39
C GLU A 28 16.34 -19.15 48.27
N ILE A 29 16.01 -17.97 48.78
CA ILE A 29 14.66 -17.67 49.25
C ILE A 29 13.81 -17.46 48.00
N GLY A 30 13.32 -18.58 47.47
CA GLY A 30 12.51 -18.66 46.25
C GLY A 30 12.89 -19.79 45.28
N GLY A 31 13.99 -20.53 45.52
CA GLY A 31 14.37 -21.69 44.70
C GLY A 31 13.35 -22.84 44.77
N ASP A 32 12.64 -22.95 45.90
CA ASP A 32 11.61 -23.96 46.14
C ASP A 32 10.21 -23.57 45.63
N LEU A 33 10.06 -22.37 45.05
CA LEU A 33 8.82 -21.96 44.33
C LEU A 33 8.81 -22.45 42.87
N ILE A 34 9.95 -22.93 42.37
CA ILE A 34 10.09 -23.58 41.06
C ILE A 34 10.74 -24.94 41.30
N GLY A 35 9.98 -25.86 41.90
CA GLY A 35 10.40 -27.25 42.03
C GLY A 35 10.78 -27.85 40.67
N GLU A 36 11.86 -28.65 40.68
CA GLU A 36 12.39 -29.49 39.60
C GLU A 36 11.72 -29.31 38.23
N ASN A 37 12.25 -28.45 37.35
CA ASN A 37 11.97 -28.40 35.89
C ASN A 37 10.60 -28.94 35.43
N ASN A 38 9.49 -28.51 36.04
CA ASN A 38 8.15 -29.04 35.78
C ASN A 38 7.50 -28.45 34.51
N PHE A 39 8.24 -27.71 33.69
CA PHE A 39 7.78 -27.15 32.42
C PHE A 39 8.71 -27.60 31.31
N ASP A 40 8.45 -28.79 30.80
CA ASP A 40 9.18 -29.40 29.70
C ASP A 40 8.83 -28.64 28.39
N PHE A 41 9.51 -27.53 28.13
CA PHE A 41 9.33 -26.70 26.94
C PHE A 41 9.85 -27.42 25.71
N ASN A 42 8.93 -27.96 24.91
CA ASN A 42 9.24 -28.75 23.72
C ASN A 42 8.87 -27.98 22.44
N LYS A 43 9.55 -28.30 21.34
CA LYS A 43 9.24 -27.82 19.97
C LYS A 43 8.89 -29.01 19.09
N VAL A 44 7.83 -28.87 18.29
CA VAL A 44 7.49 -29.80 17.20
C VAL A 44 7.20 -29.01 15.93
N THR A 45 7.46 -29.62 14.78
CA THR A 45 7.17 -29.04 13.47
C THR A 45 6.24 -29.93 12.66
N TYR A 46 5.30 -29.33 11.95
CA TYR A 46 4.40 -30.01 11.02
C TYR A 46 4.54 -29.44 9.61
N ASP A 47 4.41 -30.32 8.61
CA ASP A 47 4.42 -29.90 7.21
C ASP A 47 3.18 -29.07 6.86
N VAL A 48 3.38 -28.07 6.00
CA VAL A 48 2.34 -27.17 5.51
C VAL A 48 2.20 -27.36 4.01
N LEU A 49 1.03 -27.80 3.56
CA LEU A 49 0.73 -27.86 2.14
C LEU A 49 0.42 -26.43 1.68
N GLY A 50 1.18 -25.93 0.71
CA GLY A 50 1.01 -24.59 0.13
C GLY A 50 0.91 -24.67 -1.39
N TYR A 51 -0.03 -23.94 -1.99
CA TYR A 51 -0.18 -23.84 -3.45
C TYR A 51 -0.61 -22.44 -3.88
N ASN A 52 -0.37 -22.11 -5.15
CA ASN A 52 -0.70 -20.83 -5.76
C ASN A 52 -2.17 -20.77 -6.20
N GLN A 53 -2.79 -19.61 -6.07
CA GLN A 53 -4.12 -19.32 -6.60
C GLN A 53 -4.12 -17.94 -7.27
N LYS A 54 -4.26 -17.89 -8.59
CA LYS A 54 -4.42 -16.62 -9.33
C LYS A 54 -5.78 -15.99 -9.02
N THR A 55 -5.81 -14.67 -8.90
CA THR A 55 -7.03 -13.90 -8.68
C THR A 55 -7.70 -13.50 -9.99
N GLY A 56 -6.92 -13.26 -11.05
CA GLY A 56 -7.42 -12.56 -12.24
C GLY A 56 -7.91 -11.15 -11.89
N PRO A 57 -8.75 -10.53 -12.75
CA PRO A 57 -9.26 -9.18 -12.53
C PRO A 57 -10.03 -9.07 -11.21
N ILE A 58 -9.68 -8.06 -10.42
CA ILE A 58 -10.22 -7.85 -9.07
C ILE A 58 -10.75 -6.42 -8.92
N GLN A 59 -11.70 -6.25 -8.02
CA GLN A 59 -12.25 -4.94 -7.68
C GLN A 59 -11.11 -3.99 -7.29
N SER A 60 -11.15 -2.75 -7.78
CA SER A 60 -10.08 -1.76 -7.60
C SER A 60 -10.59 -0.33 -7.44
N ASN A 61 -11.89 -0.18 -7.15
CA ASN A 61 -12.49 1.13 -6.96
C ASN A 61 -12.28 1.69 -5.56
N ASN A 62 -12.14 3.02 -5.48
CA ASN A 62 -12.13 3.78 -4.22
C ASN A 62 -11.05 3.34 -3.21
N LEU A 63 -9.92 2.83 -3.71
CA LEU A 63 -8.73 2.54 -2.91
C LEU A 63 -8.15 3.82 -2.30
N GLU A 64 -7.48 3.67 -1.16
CA GLU A 64 -6.84 4.80 -0.46
C GLU A 64 -5.55 5.24 -1.15
N VAL A 65 -4.76 4.27 -1.61
CA VAL A 65 -3.61 4.47 -2.49
C VAL A 65 -3.81 3.67 -3.76
N ASN A 66 -3.43 4.26 -4.90
CA ASN A 66 -3.64 3.69 -6.22
C ASN A 66 -2.33 3.74 -7.01
N PRO A 67 -1.98 2.67 -7.74
CA PRO A 67 -0.81 2.65 -8.60
C PRO A 67 -1.00 3.56 -9.82
N LEU A 68 0.08 4.22 -10.24
CA LEU A 68 0.20 4.92 -11.52
C LEU A 68 1.62 4.72 -12.05
N GLY A 69 1.74 4.31 -13.31
CA GLY A 69 3.04 4.17 -13.99
C GLY A 69 3.26 2.76 -14.53
N ILE A 70 4.52 2.38 -14.68
CA ILE A 70 4.91 1.09 -15.27
C ILE A 70 5.97 0.45 -14.37
N LEU A 71 5.69 -0.74 -13.88
CA LEU A 71 6.63 -1.53 -13.09
C LEU A 71 7.04 -2.76 -13.90
N ASN A 72 8.32 -2.88 -14.23
CA ASN A 72 8.86 -4.10 -14.81
C ASN A 72 9.57 -4.92 -13.74
N ASP A 73 9.00 -6.07 -13.38
CA ASP A 73 9.59 -7.02 -12.44
C ASP A 73 10.05 -8.30 -13.16
N PRO A 74 11.28 -8.79 -12.94
CA PRO A 74 11.79 -10.00 -13.58
C PRO A 74 10.92 -11.26 -13.35
N ASN A 75 10.31 -11.40 -12.17
CA ASN A 75 9.52 -12.56 -11.75
C ASN A 75 8.02 -12.36 -11.98
N PHE A 76 7.53 -11.12 -11.94
CA PHE A 76 6.10 -10.81 -11.99
C PHE A 76 5.64 -10.07 -13.25
N GLY A 77 6.55 -9.88 -14.22
CA GLY A 77 6.23 -9.28 -15.51
C GLY A 77 6.17 -7.76 -15.46
N GLU A 78 5.73 -7.18 -16.56
CA GLU A 78 5.50 -5.74 -16.65
C GLU A 78 4.04 -5.41 -16.30
N THR A 79 3.83 -4.62 -15.26
CA THR A 79 2.53 -4.07 -14.88
C THR A 79 2.43 -2.61 -15.31
N THR A 80 1.48 -2.27 -16.18
CA THR A 80 1.08 -0.89 -16.49
C THR A 80 -0.15 -0.53 -15.66
N ALA A 81 -0.06 0.58 -14.94
CA ALA A 81 -1.12 1.13 -14.10
C ALA A 81 -1.62 2.47 -14.64
N ASN A 82 -2.87 2.46 -15.08
CA ASN A 82 -3.67 3.61 -15.48
C ASN A 82 -4.69 3.92 -14.37
N PHE A 83 -5.32 5.09 -14.45
CA PHE A 83 -6.24 5.51 -13.40
C PHE A 83 -7.44 6.28 -13.95
N GLY A 84 -8.64 5.97 -13.44
CA GLY A 84 -9.86 6.71 -13.70
C GLY A 84 -10.36 7.38 -12.42
N ALA A 85 -10.76 8.65 -12.51
CA ALA A 85 -11.28 9.38 -11.35
C ALA A 85 -12.33 10.42 -11.73
N GLN A 86 -13.44 10.44 -11.00
CA GLN A 86 -14.38 11.55 -10.99
C GLN A 86 -13.84 12.72 -10.16
N VAL A 87 -14.21 13.92 -10.58
CA VAL A 87 -13.96 15.15 -9.83
C VAL A 87 -15.27 15.73 -9.31
N ASN A 88 -15.21 16.34 -8.15
CA ASN A 88 -16.34 16.97 -7.48
C ASN A 88 -16.08 18.45 -7.24
N LEU A 89 -17.15 19.22 -7.22
CA LEU A 89 -17.17 20.61 -6.81
C LEU A 89 -17.18 20.67 -5.26
N PRO A 90 -16.19 21.33 -4.62
CA PRO A 90 -16.22 21.60 -3.19
C PRO A 90 -17.28 22.64 -2.83
N ALA A 91 -17.62 23.53 -3.76
CA ALA A 91 -18.69 24.51 -3.67
C ALA A 91 -19.32 24.67 -5.06
N THR A 92 -20.63 24.90 -5.10
CA THR A 92 -21.36 25.14 -6.36
C THR A 92 -20.93 26.47 -6.97
N VAL A 93 -20.93 26.53 -8.30
CA VAL A 93 -20.63 27.75 -9.05
C VAL A 93 -21.88 28.12 -9.83
N THR A 94 -22.61 29.12 -9.34
CA THR A 94 -23.93 29.50 -9.89
C THR A 94 -23.88 30.70 -10.82
N THR A 95 -22.83 31.53 -10.72
CA THR A 95 -22.66 32.72 -11.58
C THR A 95 -21.19 32.95 -11.88
N ILE A 96 -20.92 33.35 -13.13
CA ILE A 96 -19.65 33.89 -13.61
C ILE A 96 -20.00 35.19 -14.34
N SER A 97 -19.25 36.25 -14.07
CA SER A 97 -19.51 37.57 -14.62
C SER A 97 -19.03 37.68 -16.08
N THR A 98 -19.11 38.88 -16.66
CA THR A 98 -18.79 39.12 -18.06
C THR A 98 -17.29 39.01 -18.37
N ASN A 99 -16.98 38.71 -19.64
CA ASN A 99 -15.63 38.62 -20.19
C ASN A 99 -14.66 37.70 -19.40
N PRO A 100 -15.04 36.46 -19.03
CA PRO A 100 -14.13 35.62 -18.25
C PRO A 100 -12.90 35.19 -19.09
N HIS A 101 -11.71 35.22 -18.48
CA HIS A 101 -10.48 34.76 -19.10
C HIS A 101 -9.69 33.87 -18.13
N VAL A 102 -9.35 32.66 -18.59
CA VAL A 102 -8.63 31.66 -17.80
C VAL A 102 -7.13 31.98 -17.82
N GLU A 103 -6.58 32.29 -16.66
CA GLU A 103 -5.15 32.58 -16.49
C GLU A 103 -4.35 31.27 -16.44
N SER A 104 -4.79 30.30 -15.65
CA SER A 104 -4.09 29.03 -15.45
C SER A 104 -5.04 27.90 -15.05
N VAL A 105 -4.73 26.67 -15.49
CA VAL A 105 -5.37 25.44 -15.01
C VAL A 105 -4.28 24.46 -14.63
N VAL A 106 -4.22 24.11 -13.36
CA VAL A 106 -3.15 23.23 -12.83
C VAL A 106 -3.78 22.07 -12.08
N LEU A 107 -3.47 20.84 -12.52
CA LEU A 107 -3.72 19.63 -11.76
C LEU A 107 -2.55 19.41 -10.80
N THR A 108 -2.84 19.27 -9.51
CA THR A 108 -1.83 19.00 -8.47
C THR A 108 -2.19 17.72 -7.73
N ILE A 109 -1.28 16.75 -7.68
CA ILE A 109 -1.41 15.52 -6.91
C ILE A 109 -0.11 15.29 -6.11
N PRO A 110 -0.16 15.25 -4.78
CA PRO A 110 1.06 15.13 -3.97
C PRO A 110 1.68 13.72 -4.09
N TYR A 111 3.01 13.66 -3.96
CA TYR A 111 3.74 12.40 -3.80
C TYR A 111 3.95 12.07 -2.31
N TYR A 112 4.14 10.79 -2.02
CA TYR A 112 4.67 10.38 -0.73
C TYR A 112 6.17 10.67 -0.67
N TYR A 113 6.65 11.08 0.51
CA TYR A 113 8.05 11.29 0.79
C TYR A 113 8.37 10.89 2.23
N ASP A 114 9.62 10.50 2.45
CA ASP A 114 10.12 10.13 3.77
C ASP A 114 10.55 11.39 4.54
N ALA A 115 9.67 11.90 5.40
CA ALA A 115 9.92 13.09 6.20
C ALA A 115 11.16 12.96 7.11
N SER A 116 11.55 11.74 7.50
CA SER A 116 12.74 11.51 8.33
C SER A 116 14.05 11.67 7.55
N LYS A 117 13.98 11.67 6.22
CA LYS A 117 15.12 11.85 5.31
C LYS A 117 15.10 13.19 4.58
N THR A 118 14.10 14.03 4.83
CA THR A 118 14.05 15.38 4.25
C THR A 118 15.10 16.27 4.91
N VAL A 119 15.93 16.92 4.09
CA VAL A 119 16.96 17.85 4.56
C VAL A 119 16.61 19.27 4.14
N THR A 120 16.42 20.17 5.11
CA THR A 120 16.26 21.61 4.86
C THR A 120 17.63 22.29 4.79
N LYS A 121 17.88 23.02 3.70
CA LYS A 121 19.10 23.79 3.48
C LYS A 121 19.01 25.16 4.12
N ALA A 122 20.16 25.84 4.22
CA ALA A 122 20.27 27.19 4.79
C ALA A 122 19.45 28.26 4.03
N ASP A 123 19.16 28.04 2.74
CA ASP A 123 18.32 28.92 1.90
C ASP A 123 16.81 28.61 2.01
N GLY A 124 16.43 27.73 2.95
CA GLY A 124 15.06 27.26 3.16
C GLY A 124 14.54 26.27 2.12
N SER A 125 15.33 25.88 1.11
CA SER A 125 14.96 24.81 0.18
C SER A 125 15.09 23.44 0.82
N ASN A 126 14.31 22.48 0.36
CA ASN A 126 14.30 21.12 0.91
C ASN A 126 14.75 20.09 -0.13
N VAL A 127 15.52 19.10 0.32
CA VAL A 127 15.84 17.89 -0.45
C VAL A 127 14.96 16.77 0.05
N TYR A 128 14.09 16.26 -0.80
CA TYR A 128 13.15 15.18 -0.47
C TYR A 128 13.66 13.83 -0.99
N ILE A 129 13.31 12.79 -0.26
CA ILE A 129 13.39 11.40 -0.74
C ILE A 129 11.97 10.91 -0.93
N LEU A 130 11.60 10.64 -2.18
CA LEU A 130 10.28 10.10 -2.50
C LEU A 130 10.14 8.69 -1.91
N ASP A 131 8.92 8.39 -1.48
CA ASP A 131 8.53 7.09 -0.96
C ASP A 131 7.46 6.47 -1.87
N SER A 132 7.32 5.14 -1.80
CA SER A 132 6.29 4.37 -2.52
C SER A 132 6.37 4.51 -4.05
N ILE A 133 7.60 4.65 -4.58
CA ILE A 133 7.92 4.63 -6.01
C ILE A 133 8.85 3.45 -6.27
N TYR A 134 8.47 2.60 -7.23
CA TYR A 134 9.13 1.33 -7.52
C TYR A 134 9.64 1.31 -8.95
N GLY A 135 10.88 0.87 -9.13
CA GLY A 135 11.59 0.89 -10.41
C GLY A 135 12.71 1.95 -10.45
N PRO A 136 13.37 2.13 -11.60
CA PRO A 136 14.47 3.08 -11.73
C PRO A 136 14.06 4.53 -11.44
N GLU A 137 14.93 5.26 -10.74
CA GLU A 137 14.72 6.68 -10.47
C GLU A 137 14.65 7.49 -11.76
N LYS A 138 13.75 8.48 -11.80
CA LYS A 138 13.54 9.38 -12.95
C LYS A 138 13.30 8.67 -14.29
N ALA A 139 12.82 7.43 -14.26
CA ALA A 139 12.43 6.69 -15.47
C ALA A 139 11.32 7.45 -16.21
N GLN A 140 11.61 7.85 -17.45
CA GLN A 140 10.69 8.64 -18.26
C GLN A 140 9.58 7.75 -18.83
N MET A 141 8.36 8.27 -18.77
CA MET A 141 7.15 7.65 -19.29
C MET A 141 6.32 8.72 -20.00
N LYS A 142 5.39 8.28 -20.84
CA LYS A 142 4.37 9.16 -21.39
C LYS A 142 3.14 9.13 -20.50
N LEU A 143 2.81 10.27 -19.91
CA LEU A 143 1.57 10.50 -19.19
C LEU A 143 0.62 11.31 -20.08
N SER A 144 -0.57 10.78 -20.35
CA SER A 144 -1.64 11.51 -21.04
C SER A 144 -2.89 11.53 -20.16
N VAL A 145 -3.37 12.73 -19.86
CA VAL A 145 -4.61 12.97 -19.12
C VAL A 145 -5.70 13.35 -20.10
N TYR A 146 -6.84 12.68 -20.05
CA TYR A 146 -8.01 12.94 -20.87
C TYR A 146 -9.22 13.24 -19.99
N GLU A 147 -10.22 13.95 -20.52
CA GLU A 147 -11.56 13.86 -19.93
C GLU A 147 -12.10 12.43 -20.16
N SER A 148 -12.54 11.78 -19.09
CA SER A 148 -13.20 10.48 -19.19
C SER A 148 -14.58 10.67 -19.80
N GLY A 149 -14.95 9.87 -20.80
CA GLY A 149 -16.36 9.74 -21.21
C GLY A 149 -17.12 8.65 -20.44
N TYR A 150 -16.43 7.92 -19.56
CA TYR A 150 -16.99 6.81 -18.79
C TYR A 150 -17.65 7.33 -17.52
N TYR A 151 -18.95 7.15 -17.39
CA TYR A 151 -19.70 7.58 -16.21
C TYR A 151 -19.60 6.53 -15.09
N MET A 152 -18.87 6.87 -14.03
CA MET A 152 -18.75 6.02 -12.85
C MET A 152 -19.93 6.22 -11.89
N ARG A 153 -20.96 5.38 -12.03
CA ARG A 153 -22.10 5.25 -11.11
C ARG A 153 -21.67 4.97 -9.66
N ASP A 154 -22.47 5.48 -8.73
CA ASP A 154 -22.36 5.20 -7.30
C ASP A 154 -22.97 3.83 -6.93
N THR A 155 -24.07 3.45 -7.56
CA THR A 155 -24.82 2.22 -7.27
C THR A 155 -24.95 1.30 -8.49
N ASP A 156 -25.03 -0.01 -8.21
CA ASP A 156 -25.13 -1.05 -9.21
C ASP A 156 -26.58 -1.24 -9.67
N PRO A 157 -26.92 -0.93 -10.95
CA PRO A 157 -28.28 -1.11 -11.47
C PRO A 157 -28.71 -2.58 -11.49
N VAL A 158 -27.79 -3.54 -11.62
CA VAL A 158 -28.10 -4.98 -11.64
C VAL A 158 -28.59 -5.45 -10.26
N SER A 159 -28.10 -4.81 -9.19
CA SER A 159 -28.56 -5.05 -7.82
C SER A 159 -29.90 -4.37 -7.48
N GLY A 160 -30.54 -3.70 -8.44
CA GLY A 160 -31.67 -2.81 -8.18
C GLY A 160 -31.27 -1.57 -7.38
N PHE A 161 -30.03 -1.08 -7.59
CA PHE A 161 -29.45 0.07 -6.89
C PHE A 161 -29.25 -0.09 -5.38
N GLN A 162 -29.26 -1.32 -4.87
CA GLN A 162 -29.09 -1.62 -3.44
C GLN A 162 -27.62 -1.79 -3.02
N GLN A 163 -26.72 -2.03 -3.97
CA GLN A 163 -25.31 -2.26 -3.71
C GLN A 163 -24.45 -1.19 -4.39
N PRO A 164 -23.29 -0.82 -3.81
CA PRO A 164 -22.33 0.05 -4.48
C PRO A 164 -21.84 -0.57 -5.79
N GLN A 165 -21.64 0.26 -6.81
CA GLN A 165 -21.06 -0.18 -8.07
C GLN A 165 -19.59 -0.60 -7.86
N LYS A 166 -19.23 -1.76 -8.40
CA LYS A 166 -17.86 -2.27 -8.41
C LYS A 166 -17.20 -1.94 -9.74
N TYR A 167 -15.93 -1.57 -9.69
CA TYR A 167 -15.07 -1.43 -10.87
C TYR A 167 -13.83 -2.29 -10.67
N PHE A 168 -13.29 -2.82 -11.77
CA PHE A 168 -12.27 -3.85 -11.79
C PHE A 168 -11.02 -3.39 -12.52
N THR A 169 -9.89 -4.03 -12.21
CA THR A 169 -8.56 -3.73 -12.78
C THR A 169 -8.51 -3.77 -14.30
N ASP A 170 -9.25 -4.67 -14.94
CA ASP A 170 -9.18 -4.95 -16.38
C ASP A 170 -10.01 -3.99 -17.27
N GLN A 171 -10.62 -2.95 -16.70
CA GLN A 171 -11.53 -2.05 -17.42
C GLN A 171 -10.83 -0.94 -18.22
N ASN A 172 -9.52 -1.04 -18.45
CA ASN A 172 -8.77 0.00 -19.16
C ASN A 172 -9.35 0.28 -20.56
N THR A 173 -9.78 -0.76 -21.26
CA THR A 173 -10.40 -0.64 -22.59
C THR A 173 -11.69 0.16 -22.54
N ASP A 174 -12.52 -0.02 -21.51
CA ASP A 174 -13.78 0.72 -21.33
C ASP A 174 -13.52 2.23 -21.27
N PHE A 175 -12.55 2.66 -20.46
CA PHE A 175 -12.16 4.07 -20.35
C PHE A 175 -11.48 4.58 -21.62
N ASN A 176 -10.58 3.79 -22.21
CA ASN A 176 -9.82 4.21 -23.38
C ASN A 176 -10.71 4.40 -24.62
N ASN A 177 -11.78 3.62 -24.78
CA ASN A 177 -12.69 3.70 -25.93
C ASN A 177 -13.60 4.93 -25.88
N VAL A 178 -13.95 5.40 -24.68
CA VAL A 178 -14.89 6.53 -24.51
C VAL A 178 -14.20 7.82 -24.06
N LYS A 179 -12.88 7.85 -23.90
CA LYS A 179 -12.15 9.09 -23.57
C LYS A 179 -12.40 10.17 -24.62
N VAL A 180 -12.48 11.42 -24.19
CA VAL A 180 -12.55 12.55 -25.10
C VAL A 180 -11.19 12.71 -25.79
N SER A 181 -11.17 12.87 -27.11
CA SER A 181 -9.96 12.71 -27.94
C SER A 181 -8.79 13.64 -27.59
N ASN A 182 -9.06 14.82 -27.03
CA ASN A 182 -8.02 15.81 -26.77
C ASN A 182 -7.27 15.50 -25.47
N ARG A 183 -5.94 15.37 -25.56
CA ARG A 183 -5.06 15.31 -24.38
C ARG A 183 -5.13 16.65 -23.64
N LEU A 184 -5.34 16.60 -22.33
CA LEU A 184 -5.49 17.78 -21.48
C LEU A 184 -4.16 18.33 -21.00
N ASN A 185 -3.15 17.50 -20.73
CA ASN A 185 -1.81 17.92 -20.32
C ASN A 185 -0.89 18.17 -21.54
N ASP A 186 -1.15 19.26 -22.25
CA ASP A 186 -0.51 19.59 -23.53
C ASP A 186 0.54 20.71 -23.44
N ASP A 187 1.09 20.95 -22.25
CA ASP A 187 2.19 21.90 -22.05
C ASP A 187 3.42 21.53 -22.90
N SER A 188 4.14 22.54 -23.38
CA SER A 188 5.40 22.38 -24.11
C SER A 188 6.51 21.71 -23.30
N ASN A 189 6.42 21.75 -21.96
CA ASN A 189 7.34 21.04 -21.10
C ASN A 189 7.06 19.53 -21.12
N ALA A 190 7.94 18.79 -21.79
CA ALA A 190 7.84 17.34 -21.94
C ALA A 190 7.79 16.58 -20.60
N SER A 191 8.33 17.14 -19.51
CA SER A 191 8.26 16.51 -18.17
C SER A 191 6.83 16.44 -17.61
N GLN A 192 5.87 17.13 -18.23
CA GLN A 192 4.45 17.07 -17.88
C GLN A 192 3.65 16.12 -18.78
N ASN A 193 4.26 15.54 -19.81
CA ASN A 193 3.58 14.63 -20.73
C ASN A 193 4.49 13.50 -21.28
N ASP A 194 5.18 13.71 -22.39
CA ASP A 194 5.85 12.67 -23.19
C ASP A 194 7.17 12.17 -22.57
N ALA A 195 7.72 12.91 -21.61
CA ALA A 195 8.90 12.56 -20.82
C ALA A 195 8.63 12.73 -19.30
N PHE A 196 7.40 12.43 -18.87
CA PHE A 196 6.99 12.49 -17.47
C PHE A 196 7.82 11.55 -16.59
N PHE A 197 8.21 12.03 -15.41
CA PHE A 197 8.80 11.24 -14.33
C PHE A 197 8.38 11.81 -12.98
N PHE A 198 8.43 10.99 -11.94
CA PHE A 198 8.15 11.46 -10.57
C PHE A 198 9.32 12.29 -10.05
N ASP A 199 9.18 13.61 -10.08
CA ASP A 199 10.21 14.56 -9.66
C ASP A 199 10.26 14.72 -8.13
N PRO A 200 11.40 14.50 -7.46
CA PRO A 200 11.57 14.77 -6.03
C PRO A 200 11.73 16.26 -5.69
N ALA A 201 11.76 17.16 -6.67
CA ALA A 201 11.87 18.59 -6.43
C ALA A 201 10.62 19.18 -5.75
N GLU A 202 10.84 20.14 -4.85
CA GLU A 202 9.77 21.01 -4.37
C GLU A 202 9.28 21.96 -5.45
N HIS A 203 8.02 22.37 -5.31
CA HIS A 203 7.47 23.45 -6.11
C HIS A 203 7.68 24.78 -5.41
N VAL A 204 8.26 25.73 -6.12
CA VAL A 204 8.62 27.06 -5.57
C VAL A 204 7.83 28.12 -6.32
N VAL A 205 6.94 28.82 -5.60
CA VAL A 205 6.20 29.96 -6.14
C VAL A 205 6.69 31.22 -5.46
N THR A 206 7.16 32.17 -6.25
CA THR A 206 7.54 33.50 -5.76
C THR A 206 6.50 34.52 -6.23
N SER A 207 5.93 35.26 -5.28
CA SER A 207 5.01 36.37 -5.56
C SER A 207 5.54 37.66 -4.97
N THR A 208 5.38 38.75 -5.72
CA THR A 208 5.72 40.11 -5.28
C THR A 208 4.43 40.87 -5.02
N ASP A 209 4.29 41.41 -3.81
CA ASP A 209 3.17 42.28 -3.48
C ASP A 209 3.21 43.55 -4.36
N SER A 210 2.09 43.83 -5.04
CA SER A 210 2.02 44.91 -6.02
C SER A 210 2.20 46.31 -5.41
N ILE A 211 1.90 46.48 -4.12
CA ILE A 211 1.94 47.75 -3.38
C ILE A 211 3.26 47.88 -2.62
N THR A 212 3.56 46.94 -1.74
CA THR A 212 4.72 46.97 -0.83
C THR A 212 6.02 46.52 -1.49
N LYS A 213 5.94 45.90 -2.68
CA LYS A 213 7.06 45.28 -3.40
C LYS A 213 7.76 44.16 -2.62
N VAL A 214 7.19 43.71 -1.51
CA VAL A 214 7.70 42.58 -0.72
C VAL A 214 7.62 41.30 -1.54
N VAL A 215 8.71 40.56 -1.57
CA VAL A 215 8.79 39.25 -2.22
C VAL A 215 8.52 38.17 -1.17
N SER A 216 7.55 37.30 -1.47
CA SER A 216 7.20 36.13 -0.67
C SER A 216 7.45 34.87 -1.49
N THR A 217 8.09 33.87 -0.89
CA THR A 217 8.35 32.57 -1.52
C THR A 217 7.60 31.48 -0.76
N VAL A 218 6.76 30.74 -1.47
CA VAL A 218 6.04 29.57 -0.95
C VAL A 218 6.68 28.32 -1.56
N ARG A 219 7.11 27.41 -0.70
CA ARG A 219 7.65 26.10 -1.09
C ARG A 219 6.64 25.03 -0.69
N THR A 220 6.26 24.16 -1.63
CA THR A 220 5.40 23.01 -1.33
C THR A 220 6.12 21.70 -1.66
N PRO A 221 5.84 20.61 -0.90
CA PRO A 221 6.47 19.32 -1.15
C PRO A 221 6.26 18.79 -2.58
N PRO A 222 7.05 17.77 -2.98
CA PRO A 222 6.98 17.20 -4.32
C PRO A 222 5.59 16.64 -4.65
N GLY A 223 5.25 16.73 -5.93
CA GLY A 223 3.97 16.27 -6.44
C GLY A 223 3.87 16.48 -7.94
N MET A 224 2.97 15.73 -8.56
CA MET A 224 2.61 15.94 -9.95
C MET A 224 1.93 17.29 -10.08
N GLN A 225 2.51 18.20 -10.86
CA GLN A 225 1.89 19.46 -11.26
C GLN A 225 1.83 19.53 -12.78
N LEU A 226 0.63 19.39 -13.34
CA LEU A 226 0.40 19.43 -14.78
C LEU A 226 -0.39 20.68 -15.14
N ASN A 227 0.14 21.49 -16.04
CA ASN A 227 -0.61 22.52 -16.73
C ASN A 227 -1.57 21.85 -17.70
N LEU A 228 -2.85 22.15 -17.56
CA LEU A 228 -3.90 21.62 -18.42
C LEU A 228 -4.36 22.66 -19.45
N ASN A 229 -4.90 22.19 -20.57
CA ASN A 229 -5.35 23.02 -21.67
C ASN A 229 -6.37 24.07 -21.21
N LYS A 230 -5.95 25.34 -21.23
CA LYS A 230 -6.76 26.47 -20.76
C LYS A 230 -8.03 26.68 -21.58
N GLY A 231 -7.95 26.50 -22.90
CA GLY A 231 -9.10 26.66 -23.80
C GLY A 231 -10.18 25.62 -23.51
N TYR A 232 -9.76 24.37 -23.30
CA TYR A 232 -10.64 23.27 -22.94
C TYR A 232 -11.39 23.55 -21.65
N PHE A 233 -10.69 23.97 -20.60
CA PHE A 233 -11.31 24.28 -19.30
C PHE A 233 -12.10 25.59 -19.30
N LYS A 234 -11.77 26.55 -20.16
CA LYS A 234 -12.64 27.71 -20.42
C LYS A 234 -14.00 27.23 -20.96
N THR A 235 -14.02 26.37 -21.97
CA THR A 235 -15.27 25.85 -22.52
C THR A 235 -15.98 24.90 -21.56
N ARG A 236 -15.25 23.95 -20.98
CA ARG A 236 -15.85 22.87 -20.19
C ARG A 236 -16.17 23.27 -18.76
N ILE A 237 -15.51 24.27 -18.17
CA ILE A 237 -15.80 24.66 -16.78
C ILE A 237 -16.41 26.06 -16.71
N ILE A 238 -15.80 27.06 -17.34
CA ILE A 238 -16.29 28.45 -17.25
C ILE A 238 -17.61 28.61 -18.02
N ASP A 239 -17.63 28.26 -19.31
CA ASP A 239 -18.87 28.35 -20.10
C ASP A 239 -19.93 27.34 -19.61
N GLY A 240 -19.48 26.18 -19.11
CA GLY A 240 -20.32 25.20 -18.45
C GLY A 240 -21.03 25.75 -17.20
N ALA A 241 -20.33 26.53 -16.37
CA ALA A 241 -20.93 27.17 -15.20
C ALA A 241 -21.99 28.20 -15.59
N ILE A 242 -21.72 29.02 -16.61
CA ILE A 242 -22.68 29.98 -17.17
C ILE A 242 -23.93 29.24 -17.69
N ALA A 243 -23.75 28.06 -18.28
CA ALA A 243 -24.83 27.19 -18.74
C ALA A 243 -25.48 26.33 -17.63
N GLY A 244 -25.19 26.59 -16.36
CA GLY A 244 -25.77 25.88 -15.21
C GLY A 244 -25.25 24.46 -14.96
N LYS A 245 -24.17 24.04 -15.63
CA LYS A 245 -23.62 22.67 -15.52
C LYS A 245 -22.84 22.41 -14.24
N LEU A 246 -22.55 23.46 -13.46
CA LEU A 246 -21.88 23.39 -12.15
C LEU A 246 -22.83 23.73 -10.99
N ALA A 247 -24.15 23.72 -11.23
CA ALA A 247 -25.15 24.06 -10.23
C ALA A 247 -25.22 23.06 -9.07
N THR A 248 -24.97 21.77 -9.33
CA THR A 248 -24.87 20.71 -8.32
C THR A 248 -23.80 19.69 -8.73
N ASN A 249 -23.34 18.86 -7.79
CA ASN A 249 -22.42 17.77 -8.11
C ASN A 249 -23.05 16.72 -9.03
N ASP A 250 -24.34 16.44 -8.94
CA ASP A 250 -25.00 15.46 -9.80
C ASP A 250 -25.05 15.92 -11.26
N ILE A 251 -25.42 17.18 -11.49
CA ILE A 251 -25.39 17.79 -12.83
C ILE A 251 -23.96 17.83 -13.37
N PHE A 252 -23.00 18.19 -12.51
CA PHE A 252 -21.61 18.31 -12.89
C PHE A 252 -20.98 16.96 -13.26
N LYS A 253 -21.21 15.90 -12.48
CA LYS A 253 -20.69 14.56 -12.75
C LYS A 253 -21.23 13.96 -14.05
N GLU A 254 -22.49 14.25 -14.40
CA GLU A 254 -23.05 13.81 -15.69
C GLU A 254 -22.41 14.58 -16.85
N TYR A 255 -22.17 15.88 -16.66
CA TYR A 255 -21.62 16.76 -17.68
C TYR A 255 -20.10 16.58 -17.89
N PHE A 256 -19.31 16.48 -16.82
CA PHE A 256 -17.86 16.27 -16.80
C PHE A 256 -17.57 14.98 -16.02
N ARG A 257 -17.41 13.86 -16.74
CA ARG A 257 -17.43 12.52 -16.14
C ARG A 257 -16.11 12.10 -15.48
N GLY A 258 -15.16 13.03 -15.37
CA GLY A 258 -13.90 12.85 -14.67
C GLY A 258 -12.68 12.88 -15.58
N LEU A 259 -11.57 12.36 -15.06
CA LEU A 259 -10.29 12.26 -15.73
C LEU A 259 -9.90 10.80 -15.95
N TYR A 260 -9.23 10.53 -17.06
CA TYR A 260 -8.55 9.28 -17.36
C TYR A 260 -7.05 9.55 -17.54
N PHE A 261 -6.24 8.95 -16.66
CA PHE A 261 -4.79 8.98 -16.67
C PHE A 261 -4.28 7.74 -17.40
N LYS A 262 -3.63 7.97 -18.53
CA LYS A 262 -3.05 6.92 -19.37
C LYS A 262 -1.53 7.01 -19.33
N MET A 263 -0.90 5.91 -18.92
CA MET A 263 0.53 5.69 -18.90
C MET A 263 0.94 4.85 -20.10
N GLU A 264 2.03 5.24 -20.74
CA GLU A 264 2.66 4.53 -21.83
C GLU A 264 4.19 4.61 -21.68
N LYS A 265 4.93 3.66 -22.26
CA LYS A 265 6.39 3.75 -22.30
C LYS A 265 6.83 4.97 -23.10
N SER A 266 7.91 5.61 -22.63
CA SER A 266 8.65 6.60 -23.42
C SER A 266 9.91 5.94 -23.99
N GLY A 267 9.86 5.57 -25.26
CA GLY A 267 10.92 4.79 -25.91
C GLY A 267 11.15 3.42 -25.23
N ASN A 268 12.41 3.10 -24.94
CA ASN A 268 12.81 1.85 -24.28
C ASN A 268 12.93 1.96 -22.75
N ASN A 269 12.46 3.07 -22.16
CA ASN A 269 12.52 3.25 -20.71
C ASN A 269 11.67 2.17 -20.01
N PRO A 270 12.18 1.51 -18.95
CA PRO A 270 11.44 0.50 -18.20
C PRO A 270 10.25 1.10 -17.42
N GLY A 271 10.23 2.42 -17.24
CA GLY A 271 9.26 3.13 -16.42
C GLY A 271 9.49 2.92 -14.91
N ASN A 272 8.69 3.60 -14.11
CA ASN A 272 8.54 3.33 -12.69
C ASN A 272 7.06 3.47 -12.30
N LEU A 273 6.68 2.92 -11.15
CA LEU A 273 5.31 2.93 -10.67
C LEU A 273 5.26 3.56 -9.28
N ALA A 274 4.43 4.59 -9.13
CA ALA A 274 4.18 5.24 -7.86
C ALA A 274 2.83 4.81 -7.28
N MET A 275 2.77 4.63 -5.97
CA MET A 275 1.51 4.54 -5.23
C MET A 275 1.08 5.94 -4.80
N ILE A 276 -0.10 6.37 -5.21
CA ILE A 276 -0.54 7.76 -5.12
C ILE A 276 -1.87 7.84 -4.37
N ASN A 277 -1.96 8.80 -3.44
CA ASN A 277 -3.23 9.22 -2.87
C ASN A 277 -3.90 10.27 -3.77
N PHE A 278 -4.62 9.80 -4.79
CA PHE A 278 -5.34 10.68 -5.70
C PHE A 278 -6.43 11.51 -5.02
N LYS A 279 -6.97 11.10 -3.86
CA LYS A 279 -7.99 11.88 -3.13
C LYS A 279 -7.46 13.22 -2.62
N ALA A 280 -6.14 13.34 -2.43
CA ALA A 280 -5.47 14.60 -2.10
C ALA A 280 -5.25 15.49 -3.33
N GLY A 281 -5.57 14.99 -4.53
CA GLY A 281 -5.43 15.69 -5.79
C GLY A 281 -6.54 16.72 -6.03
N LYS A 282 -6.18 17.79 -6.74
CA LYS A 282 -7.11 18.86 -7.12
C LYS A 282 -6.73 19.53 -8.43
N ILE A 283 -7.72 20.02 -9.16
CA ILE A 283 -7.54 20.92 -10.31
C ILE A 283 -7.85 22.33 -9.82
N THR A 284 -6.91 23.26 -10.00
CA THR A 284 -7.08 24.68 -9.65
C THR A 284 -7.17 25.50 -10.93
N ILE A 285 -8.32 26.13 -11.14
CA ILE A 285 -8.60 26.99 -12.29
C ILE A 285 -8.61 28.44 -11.78
N LYS A 286 -7.59 29.20 -12.15
CA LYS A 286 -7.54 30.64 -11.89
C LYS A 286 -8.02 31.38 -13.13
N TYR A 287 -8.97 32.28 -12.94
CA TYR A 287 -9.52 33.08 -14.01
C TYR A 287 -9.81 34.49 -13.50
N ASN A 288 -10.01 35.41 -14.43
CA ASN A 288 -10.43 36.76 -14.12
C ASN A 288 -11.70 37.11 -14.91
N GLU A 289 -12.52 37.98 -14.35
CA GLU A 289 -13.81 38.40 -14.91
C GLU A 289 -14.04 39.89 -14.61
N ASP A 290 -14.92 40.51 -15.38
CA ASP A 290 -15.31 41.91 -15.18
C ASP A 290 -16.44 41.98 -14.18
N LEU A 291 -16.22 42.65 -13.05
CA LEU A 291 -17.24 42.94 -12.06
C LEU A 291 -17.76 44.36 -12.27
N SER A 292 -19.03 44.47 -12.63
CA SER A 292 -19.75 45.73 -12.75
C SER A 292 -20.42 46.09 -11.43
N THR A 293 -20.06 47.23 -10.84
CA THR A 293 -20.68 47.76 -9.62
C THR A 293 -21.30 49.11 -9.93
N THR A 294 -22.62 49.24 -9.72
CA THR A 294 -23.33 50.51 -9.91
C THR A 294 -23.64 51.13 -8.56
N THR A 295 -23.21 52.38 -8.36
CA THR A 295 -23.56 53.19 -7.18
C THR A 295 -24.16 54.50 -7.67
N GLY A 296 -25.45 54.73 -7.39
CA GLY A 296 -26.21 55.82 -8.00
C GLY A 296 -26.33 55.64 -9.51
N THR A 297 -25.85 56.61 -10.30
CA THR A 297 -25.83 56.59 -11.77
C THR A 297 -24.49 56.17 -12.37
N THR A 298 -23.47 55.89 -11.54
CA THR A 298 -22.13 55.54 -12.01
C THR A 298 -21.91 54.04 -11.95
N THR A 299 -21.54 53.45 -13.09
CA THR A 299 -21.11 52.05 -13.19
C THR A 299 -19.60 51.98 -13.30
N VAL A 300 -18.96 51.26 -12.38
CA VAL A 300 -17.53 50.98 -12.40
C VAL A 300 -17.31 49.52 -12.77
N ILE A 301 -16.49 49.27 -13.78
CA ILE A 301 -16.06 47.93 -14.17
C ILE A 301 -14.67 47.69 -13.59
N THR A 302 -14.52 46.62 -12.82
CA THR A 302 -13.23 46.21 -12.25
C THR A 302 -12.90 44.79 -12.66
N ARG A 303 -11.62 44.52 -12.94
CA ARG A 303 -11.15 43.16 -13.25
C ARG A 303 -10.86 42.43 -11.95
N VAL A 304 -11.62 41.40 -11.62
CA VAL A 304 -11.47 40.61 -10.38
C VAL A 304 -10.90 39.24 -10.67
N LYS A 305 -10.02 38.75 -9.77
CA LYS A 305 -9.45 37.40 -9.83
C LYS A 305 -10.33 36.43 -9.04
N LYS A 306 -10.57 35.26 -9.63
CA LYS A 306 -11.41 34.20 -9.08
C LYS A 306 -10.71 32.85 -9.22
N THR A 307 -11.15 31.87 -8.43
CA THR A 307 -10.61 30.52 -8.45
C THR A 307 -11.73 29.51 -8.34
N ILE A 308 -11.72 28.51 -9.22
CA ILE A 308 -12.54 27.29 -9.10
C ILE A 308 -11.59 26.14 -8.77
N VAL A 309 -11.97 25.33 -7.79
CA VAL A 309 -11.23 24.12 -7.42
C VAL A 309 -12.11 22.91 -7.71
N LEU A 310 -11.55 21.88 -8.32
CA LEU A 310 -12.20 20.58 -8.52
C LEU A 310 -11.42 19.54 -7.71
N ASN A 311 -12.08 18.87 -6.77
CA ASN A 311 -11.46 17.87 -5.90
C ASN A 311 -11.60 16.47 -6.50
N MET A 312 -10.58 15.63 -6.39
CA MET A 312 -10.60 14.24 -6.87
C MET A 312 -11.22 13.28 -5.85
N THR A 313 -12.42 13.61 -5.35
CA THR A 313 -13.11 12.87 -4.28
C THR A 313 -14.33 12.06 -4.76
N GLY A 314 -14.56 11.98 -6.07
CA GLY A 314 -15.60 11.13 -6.65
C GLY A 314 -15.20 9.65 -6.71
N ASN A 315 -15.95 8.84 -7.46
CA ASN A 315 -15.54 7.45 -7.69
C ASN A 315 -14.23 7.38 -8.46
N THR A 316 -13.40 6.41 -8.07
CA THR A 316 -12.08 6.18 -8.66
C THR A 316 -11.89 4.70 -8.96
N VAL A 317 -11.00 4.37 -9.88
CA VAL A 317 -10.64 3.00 -10.23
C VAL A 317 -9.18 2.92 -10.66
N SER A 318 -8.45 1.95 -10.10
CA SER A 318 -7.13 1.56 -10.61
C SER A 318 -7.27 0.56 -11.75
N LEU A 319 -6.64 0.86 -12.88
CA LEU A 319 -6.74 0.09 -14.11
C LEU A 319 -5.38 -0.55 -14.39
N LEU A 320 -5.29 -1.87 -14.31
CA LEU A 320 -4.03 -2.61 -14.40
C LEU A 320 -4.01 -3.48 -15.66
N SER A 321 -2.83 -3.58 -16.27
CA SER A 321 -2.54 -4.53 -17.33
C SER A 321 -1.19 -5.17 -17.07
N ASN A 322 -1.11 -6.49 -17.20
CA ASN A 322 0.13 -7.24 -17.07
C ASN A 322 0.60 -7.75 -18.44
N ASN A 323 1.89 -7.61 -18.72
CA ASN A 323 2.54 -8.12 -19.91
C ASN A 323 3.70 -9.04 -19.50
N PHE A 324 3.64 -10.29 -19.95
CA PHE A 324 4.63 -11.33 -19.63
C PHE A 324 5.51 -11.73 -20.83
N SER A 325 5.51 -10.93 -21.91
CA SER A 325 6.26 -11.26 -23.13
C SER A 325 7.78 -11.30 -22.94
N THR A 326 8.31 -10.51 -21.99
CA THR A 326 9.77 -10.38 -21.75
C THR A 326 10.21 -10.77 -20.34
N SER A 327 9.29 -10.77 -19.38
CA SER A 327 9.56 -11.01 -17.95
C SER A 327 8.39 -11.72 -17.28
N GLY A 328 8.62 -12.35 -16.13
CA GLY A 328 7.58 -13.06 -15.38
C GLY A 328 7.01 -14.31 -16.05
N LEU A 329 7.77 -14.94 -16.95
CA LEU A 329 7.33 -16.13 -17.69
C LEU A 329 6.95 -17.30 -16.77
N ALA A 330 7.76 -17.56 -15.73
CA ALA A 330 7.49 -18.62 -14.77
C ALA A 330 6.17 -18.37 -14.02
N TYR A 331 5.92 -17.12 -13.60
CA TYR A 331 4.67 -16.73 -12.97
C TYR A 331 3.47 -16.85 -13.91
N ASN A 332 3.63 -16.41 -15.16
CA ASN A 332 2.58 -16.49 -16.17
C ASN A 332 2.19 -17.95 -16.46
N ALA A 333 3.17 -18.85 -16.50
CA ALA A 333 2.98 -20.29 -16.75
C ALA A 333 2.29 -21.03 -15.58
N LEU A 334 2.21 -20.44 -14.37
CA LEU A 334 1.47 -21.05 -13.26
C LEU A 334 0.00 -21.29 -13.65
N PRO A 335 -0.59 -22.43 -13.27
CA PRO A 335 -2.01 -22.65 -13.44
C PRO A 335 -2.83 -21.64 -12.63
N ILE A 336 -4.12 -21.49 -12.96
CA ILE A 336 -5.04 -20.64 -12.18
C ILE A 336 -5.10 -21.12 -10.73
N THR A 337 -5.12 -22.44 -10.54
CA THR A 337 -5.06 -23.11 -9.24
C THR A 337 -3.91 -24.11 -9.27
N GLY A 338 -3.00 -24.00 -8.31
CA GLY A 338 -1.83 -24.86 -8.16
C GLY A 338 -2.15 -26.28 -7.70
N ASN A 339 -1.12 -27.05 -7.35
CA ASN A 339 -1.29 -28.43 -6.92
C ASN A 339 -1.91 -28.50 -5.52
N THR A 340 -3.22 -28.78 -5.45
CA THR A 340 -3.97 -28.86 -4.20
C THR A 340 -3.74 -30.15 -3.40
N THR A 341 -3.03 -31.12 -3.97
CA THR A 341 -2.77 -32.45 -3.38
C THR A 341 -1.38 -32.54 -2.77
N ASP A 342 -0.34 -32.15 -3.51
CA ASP A 342 1.04 -32.23 -3.04
C ASP A 342 1.63 -30.86 -2.64
N GLY A 343 0.95 -29.77 -3.01
CA GLY A 343 1.50 -28.42 -2.94
C GLY A 343 2.42 -28.07 -4.10
N ASP A 344 2.70 -26.78 -4.26
CA ASP A 344 3.69 -26.26 -5.21
C ASP A 344 5.03 -26.03 -4.48
N ASP A 345 6.17 -26.12 -5.18
CA ASP A 345 7.50 -25.90 -4.57
C ASP A 345 7.76 -24.45 -4.15
N LYS A 346 7.15 -23.51 -4.88
CA LYS A 346 7.28 -22.07 -4.64
C LYS A 346 5.90 -21.42 -4.57
N LEU A 347 5.78 -20.45 -3.67
CA LEU A 347 4.59 -19.63 -3.52
C LEU A 347 4.88 -18.23 -4.08
N TYR A 348 4.15 -17.87 -5.13
CA TYR A 348 4.21 -16.59 -5.80
C TYR A 348 3.08 -15.71 -5.29
N LEU A 349 3.43 -14.73 -4.47
CA LEU A 349 2.52 -13.67 -4.07
C LEU A 349 2.67 -12.50 -5.03
N LYS A 350 1.56 -11.99 -5.58
CA LYS A 350 1.57 -10.80 -6.43
C LYS A 350 0.33 -9.96 -6.13
N GLY A 351 0.52 -8.68 -5.87
CA GLY A 351 -0.58 -7.75 -5.66
C GLY A 351 -1.23 -7.23 -6.94
N GLY A 352 -2.25 -6.40 -6.78
CA GLY A 352 -3.11 -5.95 -7.88
C GLY A 352 -3.88 -7.11 -8.52
N GLU A 353 -3.85 -7.19 -9.85
CA GLU A 353 -4.26 -8.39 -10.57
C GLU A 353 -3.11 -9.40 -10.54
N GLY A 354 -3.21 -10.36 -9.61
CA GLY A 354 -2.08 -11.23 -9.24
C GLY A 354 -2.52 -12.56 -8.63
N SER A 355 -1.95 -12.91 -7.47
CA SER A 355 -2.10 -14.23 -6.86
C SER A 355 -1.97 -14.24 -5.35
N VAL A 356 -2.64 -15.23 -4.77
CA VAL A 356 -2.66 -15.59 -3.35
C VAL A 356 -1.98 -16.94 -3.18
N ALA A 357 -1.28 -17.18 -2.08
CA ALA A 357 -0.90 -18.53 -1.69
C ALA A 357 -1.93 -19.09 -0.71
N VAL A 358 -2.37 -20.33 -0.94
CA VAL A 358 -3.32 -21.01 -0.07
C VAL A 358 -2.58 -22.11 0.69
N LEU A 359 -2.75 -22.10 2.00
CA LEU A 359 -2.05 -22.97 2.94
C LEU A 359 -3.06 -23.86 3.65
N SER A 360 -2.73 -25.13 3.77
CA SER A 360 -3.48 -26.11 4.55
C SER A 360 -2.59 -26.66 5.65
N LEU A 361 -3.07 -26.58 6.90
CA LEU A 361 -2.41 -27.18 8.06
C LEU A 361 -2.98 -28.57 8.31
N PHE A 362 -2.19 -29.45 8.94
CA PHE A 362 -2.63 -30.79 9.35
C PHE A 362 -3.21 -31.68 8.22
N ASN A 363 -2.49 -31.77 7.10
CA ASN A 363 -2.95 -32.51 5.91
C ASN A 363 -2.94 -34.04 6.07
N THR A 364 -2.21 -34.56 7.06
CA THR A 364 -2.17 -35.99 7.36
C THR A 364 -3.42 -36.42 8.13
N PRO A 365 -4.19 -37.42 7.66
CA PRO A 365 -5.36 -37.92 8.38
C PRO A 365 -5.07 -38.26 9.84
N GLY A 366 -5.92 -37.79 10.76
CA GLY A 366 -5.80 -38.05 12.20
C GLY A 366 -4.74 -37.22 12.93
N GLN A 367 -3.86 -36.48 12.24
CA GLN A 367 -2.78 -35.71 12.87
C GLN A 367 -3.29 -34.69 13.89
N LEU A 368 -4.34 -33.92 13.54
CA LEU A 368 -4.95 -32.96 14.46
C LEU A 368 -5.54 -33.65 15.70
N GLN A 369 -6.14 -34.84 15.53
CA GLN A 369 -6.72 -35.59 16.65
C GLN A 369 -5.66 -36.14 17.60
N ILE A 370 -4.52 -36.58 17.06
CA ILE A 370 -3.36 -36.99 17.87
C ILE A 370 -2.88 -35.83 18.75
N ILE A 371 -2.76 -34.63 18.18
CA ILE A 371 -2.34 -33.43 18.93
C ILE A 371 -3.40 -33.05 19.98
N ARG A 372 -4.69 -33.11 19.64
CA ARG A 372 -5.77 -32.88 20.63
C ARG A 372 -5.68 -33.83 21.82
N ASN A 373 -5.43 -35.11 21.56
CA ASN A 373 -5.36 -36.15 22.59
C ASN A 373 -4.09 -36.05 23.44
N SER A 374 -3.06 -35.32 22.99
CA SER A 374 -1.80 -35.16 23.73
C SER A 374 -1.90 -34.30 24.99
N GLY A 375 -2.97 -33.49 25.12
CA GLY A 375 -3.15 -32.58 26.25
C GLY A 375 -2.13 -31.43 26.31
N TRP A 376 -1.39 -31.17 25.24
CA TRP A 376 -0.35 -30.13 25.21
C TRP A 376 -0.91 -28.73 25.48
N LEU A 377 -0.21 -27.98 26.33
CA LEU A 377 -0.42 -26.55 26.48
C LEU A 377 0.40 -25.81 25.42
N ILE A 378 -0.27 -25.21 24.44
CA ILE A 378 0.40 -24.48 23.37
C ILE A 378 0.90 -23.13 23.89
N ASN A 379 2.21 -22.94 23.91
CA ASN A 379 2.87 -21.70 24.32
C ASN A 379 2.93 -20.70 23.17
N GLU A 380 3.40 -21.15 22.00
CA GLU A 380 3.50 -20.34 20.78
C GLU A 380 3.33 -21.25 19.55
N ALA A 381 2.68 -20.75 18.51
CA ALA A 381 2.66 -21.38 17.19
C ALA A 381 2.97 -20.37 16.10
N ASN A 382 3.85 -20.73 15.16
CA ASN A 382 4.36 -19.83 14.13
C ASN A 382 4.35 -20.45 12.73
N LEU A 383 4.24 -19.58 11.74
CA LEU A 383 4.60 -19.85 10.35
C LEU A 383 5.72 -18.90 9.96
N VAL A 384 6.81 -19.44 9.43
CA VAL A 384 7.95 -18.66 8.92
C VAL A 384 8.08 -18.89 7.42
N PHE A 385 7.97 -17.81 6.67
CA PHE A 385 8.04 -17.81 5.22
C PHE A 385 9.41 -17.30 4.79
N HIS A 386 10.18 -18.15 4.12
CA HIS A 386 11.49 -17.79 3.60
C HIS A 386 11.39 -17.29 2.16
N ILE A 387 11.99 -16.13 1.90
CA ILE A 387 12.08 -15.56 0.55
C ILE A 387 13.11 -16.37 -0.25
N ASP A 388 12.78 -16.69 -1.49
CA ASP A 388 13.75 -17.20 -2.46
C ASP A 388 14.66 -16.05 -2.91
N ALA A 389 15.77 -15.87 -2.19
CA ALA A 389 16.72 -14.80 -2.43
C ALA A 389 17.34 -14.83 -3.84
N ALA A 390 17.42 -16.01 -4.47
CA ALA A 390 17.93 -16.14 -5.83
C ALA A 390 16.90 -15.63 -6.84
N ALA A 391 15.63 -16.04 -6.70
CA ALA A 391 14.55 -15.52 -7.53
C ALA A 391 14.37 -14.00 -7.33
N MET A 392 14.38 -13.54 -6.08
CA MET A 392 14.15 -12.14 -5.72
C MET A 392 15.41 -11.26 -5.82
N ALA A 393 16.51 -11.72 -6.43
CA ALA A 393 17.78 -11.00 -6.44
C ALA A 393 17.67 -9.58 -7.04
N ASN A 394 16.81 -9.41 -8.05
CA ASN A 394 16.57 -8.16 -8.80
C ASN A 394 15.13 -7.64 -8.65
N SER A 395 14.40 -8.10 -7.63
CA SER A 395 13.01 -7.70 -7.35
C SER A 395 12.93 -7.04 -5.98
N ALA A 396 12.09 -6.02 -5.85
CA ALA A 396 11.80 -5.42 -4.56
C ALA A 396 10.81 -6.31 -3.79
N ALA A 397 11.19 -6.73 -2.58
CA ALA A 397 10.28 -7.48 -1.71
C ALA A 397 9.25 -6.53 -1.05
N PRO A 398 7.97 -6.93 -0.95
CA PRO A 398 6.95 -6.17 -0.26
C PRO A 398 7.28 -6.06 1.23
N GLN A 399 7.05 -4.89 1.81
CA GLN A 399 7.33 -4.65 3.24
C GLN A 399 6.40 -5.43 4.17
N ARG A 400 5.23 -5.86 3.67
CA ARG A 400 4.18 -6.52 4.45
C ARG A 400 3.49 -7.60 3.61
N ILE A 401 3.21 -8.73 4.25
CA ILE A 401 2.27 -9.73 3.77
C ILE A 401 1.17 -9.95 4.83
N TYR A 402 0.05 -10.56 4.44
CA TYR A 402 -1.12 -10.74 5.29
C TYR A 402 -1.66 -12.17 5.21
N LEU A 403 -1.83 -12.79 6.37
CA LEU A 403 -2.39 -14.13 6.55
C LEU A 403 -3.83 -14.03 7.05
N TYR A 404 -4.77 -14.72 6.41
CA TYR A 404 -6.20 -14.64 6.72
C TYR A 404 -6.92 -15.99 6.58
N ASP A 405 -8.14 -16.07 7.11
CA ASP A 405 -9.04 -17.21 6.91
C ASP A 405 -9.53 -17.21 5.46
N PHE A 406 -8.95 -18.09 4.63
CA PHE A 406 -9.22 -18.13 3.20
C PHE A 406 -10.65 -18.57 2.89
N ASN A 407 -11.15 -19.56 3.64
CA ASN A 407 -12.50 -20.07 3.44
C ASN A 407 -13.56 -19.00 3.71
N ASN A 408 -13.38 -18.21 4.76
CA ASN A 408 -14.38 -17.24 5.21
C ASN A 408 -14.05 -15.78 4.83
N ASN A 409 -12.92 -15.52 4.16
CA ASN A 409 -12.48 -14.19 3.70
C ASN A 409 -12.40 -13.14 4.81
N ARG A 410 -11.89 -13.53 5.99
CA ARG A 410 -11.81 -12.68 7.19
C ARG A 410 -10.47 -12.83 7.91
N PRO A 411 -10.07 -11.88 8.76
CA PRO A 411 -8.92 -12.07 9.63
C PRO A 411 -9.05 -13.28 10.56
N ILE A 412 -7.92 -13.93 10.87
CA ILE A 412 -7.87 -14.98 11.89
C ILE A 412 -7.86 -14.40 13.31
N VAL A 413 -8.13 -15.24 14.30
CA VAL A 413 -8.28 -14.82 15.70
C VAL A 413 -7.07 -14.05 16.24
N ASP A 414 -5.85 -14.44 15.88
CA ASP A 414 -4.62 -13.78 16.33
C ASP A 414 -4.52 -12.33 15.84
N TYR A 415 -5.05 -12.01 14.66
CA TYR A 415 -5.12 -10.63 14.18
C TYR A 415 -6.00 -9.73 15.05
N TYR A 416 -7.14 -10.26 15.50
CA TYR A 416 -8.09 -9.50 16.33
C TYR A 416 -7.58 -9.29 17.75
N LEU A 417 -6.86 -10.26 18.31
CA LEU A 417 -6.28 -10.18 19.65
C LEU A 417 -5.04 -9.29 19.72
N ASP A 418 -4.40 -9.02 18.58
CA ASP A 418 -3.28 -8.10 18.53
C ASP A 418 -3.72 -6.63 18.58
N GLY A 419 -3.68 -6.03 19.76
CA GLY A 419 -3.96 -4.61 19.98
C GLY A 419 -2.75 -3.68 19.75
N THR A 420 -1.61 -4.20 19.32
CA THR A 420 -0.41 -3.38 19.16
C THR A 420 -0.48 -2.47 17.94
N SER A 421 0.03 -1.25 18.09
CA SER A 421 0.12 -0.25 17.04
C SER A 421 1.52 0.33 16.97
N ASN A 422 1.91 0.79 15.78
CA ASN A 422 3.17 1.49 15.58
C ASN A 422 2.87 2.95 15.19
N THR A 423 3.16 3.89 16.10
CA THR A 423 2.84 5.31 15.90
C THR A 423 3.76 5.98 14.88
N ALA A 424 5.02 5.54 14.77
CA ALA A 424 5.97 6.08 13.82
C ALA A 424 5.71 5.57 12.38
N ASN A 425 5.28 4.33 12.24
CA ASN A 425 4.89 3.74 10.96
C ASN A 425 3.64 2.85 11.12
N PRO A 426 2.43 3.43 10.95
CA PRO A 426 1.17 2.71 11.11
C PRO A 426 1.00 1.48 10.21
N LYS A 427 1.70 1.39 9.07
CA LYS A 427 1.68 0.21 8.19
C LYS A 427 2.33 -1.02 8.82
N LYS A 428 3.18 -0.81 9.85
CA LYS A 428 3.85 -1.87 10.62
C LYS A 428 3.14 -2.20 11.94
N SER A 429 1.90 -1.73 12.14
CA SER A 429 1.07 -2.13 13.29
C SER A 429 0.78 -3.63 13.30
N LYS A 430 0.16 -4.14 14.37
CA LYS A 430 -0.03 -5.59 14.57
C LYS A 430 1.33 -6.33 14.65
N LEU A 431 2.14 -5.90 15.61
CA LEU A 431 3.52 -6.35 15.85
C LEU A 431 3.60 -7.75 16.45
N VAL A 432 2.50 -8.27 17.02
CA VAL A 432 2.46 -9.60 17.64
C VAL A 432 1.98 -10.66 16.67
N PHE A 433 0.94 -10.35 15.89
CA PHE A 433 0.44 -11.20 14.81
C PHE A 433 1.55 -11.39 13.75
N ASP A 434 2.13 -10.24 13.38
CA ASP A 434 3.24 -9.96 12.47
C ASP A 434 3.21 -10.62 11.07
N GLY A 435 3.85 -9.96 10.13
CA GLY A 435 3.90 -10.22 8.69
C GLY A 435 4.79 -9.17 8.01
N ASN A 436 5.62 -8.48 8.80
CA ASN A 436 6.59 -7.51 8.35
C ASN A 436 7.76 -8.22 7.70
N LEU A 437 8.36 -7.55 6.73
CA LEU A 437 9.58 -8.02 6.11
C LEU A 437 10.76 -7.95 7.09
N ASN A 438 11.37 -9.10 7.36
CA ASN A 438 12.71 -9.15 7.94
C ASN A 438 13.74 -8.93 6.83
N THR A 439 14.81 -8.22 7.16
CA THR A 439 15.89 -7.93 6.22
C THR A 439 17.22 -8.38 6.78
N ASP A 440 18.12 -8.75 5.89
CA ASP A 440 19.51 -8.98 6.23
C ASP A 440 20.17 -7.67 6.68
N ALA A 441 20.90 -7.72 7.79
CA ALA A 441 21.42 -6.52 8.45
C ALA A 441 22.42 -5.74 7.58
N VAL A 442 23.13 -6.42 6.67
CA VAL A 442 24.20 -5.85 5.85
C VAL A 442 23.65 -5.44 4.48
N THR A 443 23.07 -6.38 3.74
CA THR A 443 22.58 -6.19 2.37
C THR A 443 21.25 -5.44 2.30
N LYS A 444 20.51 -5.36 3.43
CA LYS A 444 19.15 -4.81 3.53
C LYS A 444 18.12 -5.52 2.64
N LYS A 445 18.46 -6.67 2.05
CA LYS A 445 17.53 -7.48 1.26
C LYS A 445 16.58 -8.25 2.17
N GLY A 446 15.38 -8.50 1.67
CA GLY A 446 14.38 -9.29 2.37
C GLY A 446 14.82 -10.74 2.60
N THR A 447 14.56 -11.28 3.79
CA THR A 447 14.91 -12.65 4.16
C THR A 447 13.69 -13.49 4.48
N THR A 448 12.85 -13.04 5.41
CA THR A 448 11.69 -13.81 5.89
C THR A 448 10.50 -12.94 6.25
N TYR A 449 9.35 -13.59 6.40
CA TYR A 449 8.18 -13.08 7.11
C TYR A 449 7.78 -14.10 8.18
N LYS A 450 7.27 -13.65 9.32
CA LYS A 450 6.81 -14.53 10.41
C LYS A 450 5.40 -14.13 10.84
N PHE A 451 4.52 -15.12 10.99
CA PHE A 451 3.22 -14.97 11.62
C PHE A 451 3.14 -15.79 12.91
N ARG A 452 2.58 -15.20 13.96
CA ARG A 452 2.17 -15.90 15.18
C ARG A 452 0.68 -16.25 15.09
N ILE A 453 0.37 -17.54 15.07
CA ILE A 453 -0.99 -18.09 14.94
C ILE A 453 -1.40 -18.93 16.16
N THR A 454 -0.94 -18.51 17.33
CA THR A 454 -1.02 -19.29 18.56
C THR A 454 -2.45 -19.56 18.98
N ASN A 455 -3.31 -18.53 18.94
CA ASN A 455 -4.69 -18.66 19.34
C ASN A 455 -5.52 -19.41 18.30
N HIS A 456 -5.17 -19.29 17.02
CA HIS A 456 -5.75 -20.13 15.97
C HIS A 456 -5.52 -21.61 16.26
N ILE A 457 -4.27 -22.02 16.55
CA ILE A 457 -3.95 -23.41 16.92
C ILE A 457 -4.62 -23.81 18.24
N ARG A 458 -4.58 -22.97 19.27
CA ARG A 458 -5.26 -23.25 20.55
C ARG A 458 -6.75 -23.51 20.37
N ASN A 459 -7.43 -22.74 19.53
CA ASN A 459 -8.86 -22.94 19.26
C ASN A 459 -9.11 -24.28 18.55
N LEU A 460 -8.29 -24.60 17.53
CA LEU A 460 -8.37 -25.89 16.83
C LEU A 460 -8.17 -27.09 17.77
N LEU A 461 -7.35 -26.95 18.81
CA LEU A 461 -7.08 -28.03 19.76
C LEU A 461 -8.11 -28.11 20.90
N LYS A 462 -8.57 -26.96 21.40
CA LYS A 462 -9.49 -26.89 22.55
C LYS A 462 -10.93 -27.25 22.18
N TYR A 463 -11.39 -26.84 21.00
CA TYR A 463 -12.79 -26.97 20.60
C TYR A 463 -12.92 -28.00 19.48
N ALA A 464 -13.58 -29.13 19.76
CA ALA A 464 -13.69 -30.24 18.81
C ALA A 464 -14.42 -29.86 17.52
N ASP A 465 -15.35 -28.89 17.60
CA ASP A 465 -16.14 -28.31 16.52
C ASP A 465 -15.42 -27.20 15.73
N SER A 466 -14.21 -26.78 16.17
CA SER A 466 -13.41 -25.83 15.40
C SER A 466 -12.98 -26.45 14.07
N THR A 467 -13.31 -25.77 12.98
CA THR A 467 -12.97 -26.18 11.62
C THR A 467 -11.54 -25.76 11.28
N ASN A 468 -10.73 -26.71 10.79
CA ASN A 468 -9.42 -26.43 10.22
C ASN A 468 -9.57 -25.78 8.84
N VAL A 469 -9.68 -24.45 8.84
CA VAL A 469 -9.79 -23.66 7.62
C VAL A 469 -8.44 -23.59 6.90
N LYS A 470 -8.48 -23.46 5.58
CA LYS A 470 -7.34 -23.05 4.78
C LYS A 470 -6.99 -21.59 5.13
N LEU A 471 -5.70 -21.30 5.13
CA LEU A 471 -5.19 -19.95 5.33
C LEU A 471 -4.79 -19.36 3.98
N GLY A 472 -5.07 -18.07 3.78
CA GLY A 472 -4.69 -17.34 2.58
C GLY A 472 -3.55 -16.40 2.92
N LEU A 473 -2.56 -16.30 2.04
CA LEU A 473 -1.42 -15.41 2.20
C LEU A 473 -1.32 -14.50 0.98
N VAL A 474 -1.30 -13.19 1.22
CA VAL A 474 -1.21 -12.16 0.17
C VAL A 474 -0.15 -11.13 0.51
N VAL A 475 0.37 -10.43 -0.49
CA VAL A 475 1.03 -9.14 -0.24
C VAL A 475 0.03 -8.14 0.31
N ALA A 476 0.50 -7.18 1.09
CA ALA A 476 -0.36 -6.15 1.67
C ALA A 476 0.34 -4.80 1.66
N GLU A 477 -0.41 -3.73 1.41
CA GLU A 477 0.07 -2.37 1.62
C GLU A 477 0.13 -2.04 3.13
N ASP A 478 -0.93 -2.39 3.83
CA ASP A 478 -1.03 -2.37 5.28
C ASP A 478 -2.09 -3.40 5.72
N ILE A 479 -2.15 -3.69 7.02
CA ILE A 479 -3.15 -4.62 7.57
C ILE A 479 -3.99 -3.95 8.66
N ASN A 480 -4.24 -2.65 8.58
CA ASN A 480 -5.16 -2.00 9.49
C ASN A 480 -6.62 -2.37 9.14
N VAL A 481 -7.55 -2.06 10.05
CA VAL A 481 -8.95 -2.54 10.01
C VAL A 481 -9.65 -2.30 8.67
N ASN A 482 -9.42 -1.16 8.01
CA ASN A 482 -10.05 -0.84 6.73
C ASN A 482 -9.41 -1.55 5.52
N SER A 483 -8.21 -2.10 5.69
CA SER A 483 -7.41 -2.72 4.63
C SER A 483 -7.60 -4.25 4.59
N VAL A 484 -8.05 -4.85 5.70
CA VAL A 484 -8.33 -6.30 5.80
C VAL A 484 -9.71 -6.72 5.28
N ALA A 485 -10.56 -5.78 4.88
CA ALA A 485 -11.79 -6.08 4.16
C ALA A 485 -11.49 -6.75 2.81
N SER A 486 -12.37 -7.62 2.33
CA SER A 486 -12.17 -8.36 1.08
C SER A 486 -12.84 -7.67 -0.11
N TYR A 487 -12.15 -7.68 -1.24
CA TYR A 487 -12.60 -7.19 -2.54
C TYR A 487 -12.95 -8.36 -3.46
N LYS A 488 -13.99 -8.17 -4.27
CA LYS A 488 -14.53 -9.25 -5.13
C LYS A 488 -13.68 -9.42 -6.37
N LEU A 489 -13.47 -10.67 -6.79
CA LEU A 489 -12.97 -10.98 -8.13
C LEU A 489 -14.08 -10.70 -9.15
N LYS A 490 -13.70 -10.28 -10.37
CA LYS A 490 -14.64 -10.10 -11.48
C LYS A 490 -15.23 -11.44 -11.92
N THR A 491 -14.38 -12.46 -11.98
CA THR A 491 -14.76 -13.83 -12.36
C THR A 491 -14.33 -14.80 -11.26
N PRO A 492 -15.15 -14.95 -10.21
CA PRO A 492 -14.94 -15.98 -9.19
C PRO A 492 -14.84 -17.38 -9.78
N ASN A 493 -14.10 -18.26 -9.11
CA ASN A 493 -14.09 -19.70 -9.37
C ASN A 493 -14.40 -20.49 -8.10
N ALA A 494 -14.41 -21.82 -8.18
CA ALA A 494 -14.74 -22.70 -7.06
C ALA A 494 -13.78 -22.57 -5.85
N PHE A 495 -12.56 -22.08 -6.08
CA PHE A 495 -11.52 -21.94 -5.05
C PHE A 495 -11.44 -20.54 -4.46
N ILE A 496 -11.68 -19.50 -5.26
CA ILE A 496 -11.56 -18.10 -4.84
C ILE A 496 -12.65 -17.23 -5.44
N SER A 497 -13.26 -16.40 -4.60
CA SER A 497 -14.23 -15.38 -5.03
C SER A 497 -13.84 -13.97 -4.61
N GLN A 498 -12.89 -13.84 -3.67
CA GLN A 498 -12.46 -12.57 -3.10
C GLN A 498 -11.00 -12.67 -2.67
N ALA A 499 -10.35 -11.51 -2.57
CA ALA A 499 -9.04 -11.39 -1.93
C ALA A 499 -9.01 -10.11 -1.06
N PRO A 500 -8.12 -10.02 -0.07
CA PRO A 500 -8.01 -8.82 0.77
C PRO A 500 -7.76 -7.54 -0.05
N LYS A 501 -8.49 -6.47 0.23
CA LYS A 501 -8.36 -5.13 -0.39
C LYS A 501 -6.90 -4.65 -0.35
N ALA A 502 -6.22 -4.85 0.77
CA ALA A 502 -4.81 -4.49 0.96
C ALA A 502 -3.87 -5.07 -0.11
N SER A 503 -4.21 -6.24 -0.69
CA SER A 503 -3.39 -6.87 -1.74
C SER A 503 -3.48 -6.17 -3.08
N VAL A 504 -4.59 -5.49 -3.35
CA VAL A 504 -4.78 -4.68 -4.56
C VAL A 504 -3.99 -3.36 -4.46
N MET A 505 -3.79 -2.88 -3.24
CA MET A 505 -3.08 -1.63 -2.92
C MET A 505 -1.55 -1.77 -2.90
N ASN A 506 -1.00 -2.96 -3.14
CA ASN A 506 0.44 -3.17 -3.21
C ASN A 506 0.81 -3.67 -4.61
N PRO A 507 1.72 -3.00 -5.34
CA PRO A 507 2.05 -3.36 -6.72
C PRO A 507 3.10 -4.48 -6.81
N LEU A 508 3.75 -4.83 -5.70
CA LEU A 508 4.88 -5.75 -5.67
C LEU A 508 4.45 -7.22 -5.59
N GLY A 509 5.42 -8.09 -5.79
CA GLY A 509 5.30 -9.52 -5.54
C GLY A 509 6.50 -10.07 -4.79
N THR A 510 6.36 -11.29 -4.27
CA THR A 510 7.48 -12.03 -3.66
C THR A 510 7.36 -13.52 -3.93
N VAL A 511 8.51 -14.17 -4.09
CA VAL A 511 8.62 -15.62 -4.26
C VAL A 511 9.09 -16.21 -2.95
N LEU A 512 8.29 -17.10 -2.39
CA LEU A 512 8.55 -17.78 -1.12
C LEU A 512 8.77 -19.27 -1.36
N PHE A 513 9.60 -19.88 -0.53
CA PHE A 513 9.66 -21.33 -0.47
C PHE A 513 8.38 -21.89 0.15
N SER A 514 7.89 -22.99 -0.42
CA SER A 514 6.71 -23.71 0.08
C SER A 514 7.10 -24.81 1.08
N GLY A 515 6.13 -25.64 1.47
CA GLY A 515 6.30 -26.74 2.41
C GLY A 515 6.60 -28.10 1.76
N THR A 516 6.87 -28.17 0.46
CA THR A 516 7.15 -29.44 -0.22
C THR A 516 8.49 -30.04 0.23
N SER A 517 8.61 -31.37 0.14
CA SER A 517 9.81 -32.10 0.55
C SER A 517 11.03 -31.83 -0.32
N ILE A 518 10.82 -31.26 -1.53
CA ILE A 518 11.87 -30.84 -2.46
C ILE A 518 12.64 -29.62 -1.93
N VAL A 519 11.98 -28.76 -1.14
CA VAL A 519 12.61 -27.59 -0.52
C VAL A 519 13.55 -28.03 0.61
N ALA A 520 14.74 -27.43 0.65
CA ALA A 520 15.73 -27.62 1.72
C ALA A 520 15.12 -27.37 3.11
N GLU A 521 15.51 -28.19 4.08
CA GLU A 521 14.82 -28.28 5.37
C GLU A 521 14.81 -26.97 6.16
N ASP A 522 15.88 -26.18 6.07
CA ASP A 522 16.09 -24.90 6.75
C ASP A 522 15.26 -23.74 6.14
N LYS A 523 14.71 -23.93 4.94
CA LYS A 523 13.93 -22.94 4.20
C LYS A 523 12.47 -23.34 4.01
N ARG A 524 12.16 -24.61 4.25
CA ARG A 524 10.84 -25.18 4.04
C ARG A 524 9.82 -24.54 4.97
N LEU A 525 8.66 -24.17 4.42
CA LEU A 525 7.53 -23.71 5.23
C LEU A 525 7.06 -24.85 6.14
N LYS A 526 7.13 -24.61 7.45
CA LYS A 526 6.67 -25.54 8.49
C LYS A 526 5.83 -24.78 9.52
N LEU A 527 4.85 -25.47 10.09
CA LEU A 527 4.15 -25.02 11.30
C LEU A 527 5.01 -25.38 12.51
N GLU A 528 5.54 -24.36 13.19
CA GLU A 528 6.30 -24.56 14.42
C GLU A 528 5.37 -24.41 15.63
N ILE A 529 5.34 -25.42 16.51
CA ILE A 529 4.57 -25.38 17.76
C ILE A 529 5.52 -25.56 18.93
N TYR A 530 5.52 -24.58 19.83
CA TYR A 530 6.17 -24.62 21.13
C TYR A 530 5.11 -24.92 22.18
N TYR A 531 5.33 -25.97 22.97
CA TYR A 531 4.32 -26.49 23.90
C TYR A 531 4.93 -27.01 25.19
N THR A 532 4.08 -27.12 26.20
CA THR A 532 4.37 -27.78 27.48
C THR A 532 3.54 -29.05 27.57
N LYS A 533 4.16 -30.16 27.99
CA LYS A 533 3.46 -31.43 28.21
C LYS A 533 2.64 -31.37 29.51
N PRO A 534 1.46 -32.02 29.58
CA PRO A 534 0.81 -32.28 30.84
C PRO A 534 1.65 -33.24 31.69
N ASN A 535 1.65 -33.05 33.00
CA ASN A 535 2.34 -33.93 33.97
C ASN A 535 1.71 -35.32 34.04
#